data_AF-A0A7C3XQZ5-F1
#
_entry.id   AF-A0A7C3XQZ5-F1
#
_cell.length_a   1.000
_cell.length_b   1.000
_cell.length_c   1.000
_cell.angle_alpha   90.00
_cell.angle_beta   90.00
_cell.angle_gamma   90.00
#
_symmetry.space_group_name_H-M   'P 1'
#
loop_
_entity.id
_entity.type
_entity.pdbx_description
1 polymer ?
#
loop_
_entity_poly.entity_id
_entity_poly.type
_entity_poly.pdbx_seq_one_letter_code
_entity_poly.pdbx_strand_id
1 'polypeptide(L)'
;MNTRIVAIAVVLLVAPDVRAGIASKAIGEGVEYIMKKFGREAAKEFGEDAAKVLARKMETFATRYGERVTVEAAKKVGPRMFRLIEQVGEDGAPIALKLMARRGDEAVWVVARRNCFAMFVKYGDDAADALIRHREIAEPLIENYGAPMIRALNKVDGRNARRLAMLADEGVLAKVPQRDAVLETITRYGNGAADWVWRNKGAITTAGVVTAFVANPEPFIKGLVEIVDIGGEKVVKPVADGIARSLNWNLLLGIPLALIVGWIALKRLCRASPAPVAAPTATPSPDNPPRRDVSTGLQTSANTSVNDGGHRT
;
A
#
# COMPACT_ATOMS: atom_id res chain seq x y z
N MET A 1 -55.19 -17.54 -21.17
CA MET A 1 -54.65 -16.83 -20.00
C MET A 1 -54.02 -17.77 -18.96
N ASN A 2 -53.41 -18.91 -19.36
CA ASN A 2 -53.07 -20.02 -18.43
C ASN A 2 -51.61 -20.53 -18.49
N THR A 3 -50.65 -19.75 -19.02
CA THR A 3 -49.25 -20.21 -19.17
C THR A 3 -48.23 -19.56 -18.23
N ARG A 4 -48.64 -18.58 -17.40
CA ARG A 4 -47.72 -17.87 -16.47
C ARG A 4 -47.65 -18.44 -15.06
N ILE A 5 -48.59 -19.29 -14.64
CA ILE A 5 -48.62 -19.84 -13.26
C ILE A 5 -47.78 -21.12 -13.14
N VAL A 6 -47.52 -21.84 -14.24
CA VAL A 6 -46.72 -23.08 -14.22
C VAL A 6 -45.21 -22.80 -14.14
N ALA A 7 -44.74 -21.61 -14.55
CA ALA A 7 -43.31 -21.26 -14.52
C ALA A 7 -42.77 -20.87 -13.13
N ILE A 8 -43.64 -20.59 -12.15
CA ILE A 8 -43.22 -20.18 -10.79
C ILE A 8 -43.05 -21.40 -9.85
N ALA A 9 -43.67 -22.54 -10.16
CA ALA A 9 -43.60 -23.74 -9.32
C ALA A 9 -42.32 -24.59 -9.53
N VAL A 10 -41.57 -24.39 -10.63
CA VAL A 10 -40.40 -25.24 -10.99
C VAL A 10 -39.07 -24.67 -10.47
N VAL A 11 -39.04 -23.44 -9.96
CA VAL A 11 -37.79 -22.79 -9.48
C VAL A 11 -37.55 -22.99 -7.97
N LEU A 12 -38.52 -23.52 -7.22
CA LEU A 12 -38.42 -23.68 -5.75
C LEU A 12 -37.88 -25.04 -5.27
N LEU A 13 -37.49 -25.93 -6.17
CA LEU A 13 -37.08 -27.32 -5.84
C LEU A 13 -35.62 -27.65 -6.15
N VAL A 14 -34.76 -26.63 -6.27
CA VAL A 14 -33.30 -26.81 -6.17
C VAL A 14 -32.87 -26.29 -4.80
N ALA A 15 -33.33 -26.96 -3.74
CA ALA A 15 -32.71 -26.83 -2.44
C ALA A 15 -31.34 -27.54 -2.51
N PRO A 16 -30.22 -26.87 -2.25
CA PRO A 16 -28.92 -27.52 -2.20
C PRO A 16 -28.80 -28.32 -0.88
N ASP A 17 -29.41 -29.50 -0.83
CA ASP A 17 -29.33 -30.43 0.33
C ASP A 17 -27.95 -31.10 0.50
N VAL A 18 -26.91 -30.70 -0.24
CA VAL A 18 -25.70 -31.53 -0.40
C VAL A 18 -24.41 -30.74 -0.18
N ARG A 19 -24.21 -30.17 1.03
CA ARG A 19 -22.87 -29.76 1.50
C ARG A 19 -22.54 -30.09 2.96
N ALA A 20 -23.51 -30.50 3.77
CA ALA A 20 -23.26 -30.80 5.20
C ALA A 20 -22.32 -32.00 5.42
N GLY A 21 -22.36 -33.01 4.54
CA GLY A 21 -21.54 -34.23 4.69
C GLY A 21 -20.08 -34.10 4.23
N ILE A 22 -19.78 -33.18 3.31
CA ILE A 22 -18.41 -33.03 2.78
C ILE A 22 -17.60 -32.11 3.70
N ALA A 23 -18.23 -31.05 4.22
CA ALA A 23 -17.58 -30.10 5.11
C ALA A 23 -17.10 -30.74 6.42
N SER A 24 -17.89 -31.68 6.97
CA SER A 24 -17.52 -32.38 8.20
C SER A 24 -16.28 -33.25 8.04
N LYS A 25 -16.04 -33.81 6.84
CA LYS A 25 -14.89 -34.68 6.59
C LYS A 25 -13.58 -33.90 6.54
N ALA A 26 -13.52 -32.80 5.79
CA ALA A 26 -12.29 -32.01 5.69
C ALA A 26 -11.96 -31.29 7.01
N ILE A 27 -12.98 -30.87 7.78
CA ILE A 27 -12.80 -30.40 9.15
C ILE A 27 -12.25 -31.52 10.04
N GLY A 28 -12.83 -32.73 10.00
CA GLY A 28 -12.36 -33.88 10.77
C GLY A 28 -10.90 -34.23 10.49
N GLU A 29 -10.52 -34.32 9.22
CA GLU A 29 -9.13 -34.53 8.79
C GLU A 29 -8.21 -33.38 9.22
N GLY A 30 -8.70 -32.13 9.18
CA GLY A 30 -8.00 -30.96 9.66
C GLY A 30 -7.72 -31.01 11.16
N VAL A 31 -8.72 -31.35 11.96
CA VAL A 31 -8.63 -31.52 13.41
C VAL A 31 -7.64 -32.61 13.77
N GLU A 32 -7.74 -33.78 13.12
CA GLU A 32 -6.82 -34.89 13.35
C GLU A 32 -5.37 -34.50 13.02
N TYR A 33 -5.16 -33.82 11.89
CA TYR A 33 -3.84 -33.32 11.51
C TYR A 33 -3.27 -32.33 12.54
N ILE A 34 -4.09 -31.38 13.01
CA ILE A 34 -3.67 -30.39 13.99
C ILE A 34 -3.39 -31.05 15.34
N MET A 35 -4.22 -32.01 15.77
CA MET A 35 -3.96 -32.77 17.01
C MET A 35 -2.67 -33.59 16.90
N LYS A 36 -2.38 -34.18 15.74
CA LYS A 36 -1.16 -34.93 15.49
C LYS A 36 0.09 -34.03 15.51
N LYS A 37 0.02 -32.84 14.91
CA LYS A 37 1.16 -31.92 14.77
C LYS A 37 1.35 -30.97 15.96
N PHE A 38 0.25 -30.48 16.53
CA PHE A 38 0.17 -29.44 17.55
C PHE A 38 -0.55 -29.91 18.83
N GLY A 39 -0.71 -31.21 19.07
CA GLY A 39 -1.52 -31.74 20.17
C GLY A 39 -1.17 -31.21 21.56
N ARG A 40 0.12 -30.96 21.84
CA ARG A 40 0.56 -30.34 23.11
C ARG A 40 0.07 -28.91 23.26
N GLU A 41 0.11 -28.13 22.18
CA GLU A 41 -0.34 -26.75 22.17
C GLU A 41 -1.87 -26.67 22.21
N ALA A 42 -2.55 -27.53 21.44
CA ALA A 42 -4.00 -27.65 21.46
C ALA A 42 -4.52 -28.06 22.86
N ALA A 43 -3.89 -29.02 23.52
CA ALA A 43 -4.23 -29.41 24.90
C ALA A 43 -3.99 -28.26 25.91
N LYS A 44 -2.94 -27.46 25.71
CA LYS A 44 -2.68 -26.28 26.55
C LYS A 44 -3.69 -25.16 26.33
N GLU A 45 -4.11 -24.93 25.09
CA GLU A 45 -5.07 -23.87 24.75
C GLU A 45 -6.53 -24.26 25.04
N PHE A 46 -6.89 -25.54 24.91
CA PHE A 46 -8.28 -26.01 24.96
C PHE A 46 -8.58 -27.10 26.00
N GLY A 47 -7.59 -27.61 26.73
CA GLY A 47 -7.77 -28.63 27.77
C GLY A 47 -7.95 -30.06 27.25
N GLU A 48 -8.53 -30.93 28.07
CA GLU A 48 -8.71 -32.37 27.78
C GLU A 48 -9.62 -32.65 26.58
N ASP A 49 -10.57 -31.76 26.30
CA ASP A 49 -11.50 -31.84 25.16
C ASP A 49 -11.00 -31.07 23.92
N ALA A 50 -9.68 -30.86 23.79
CA ALA A 50 -9.09 -30.04 22.73
C ALA A 50 -9.57 -30.40 21.32
N ALA A 51 -9.70 -31.69 21.00
CA ALA A 51 -10.18 -32.14 19.70
C ALA A 51 -11.63 -31.69 19.41
N LYS A 52 -12.53 -31.78 20.40
CA LYS A 52 -13.93 -31.37 20.24
C LYS A 52 -14.07 -29.86 20.13
N VAL A 53 -13.33 -29.11 20.95
CA VAL A 53 -13.34 -27.64 20.92
C VAL A 53 -12.78 -27.14 19.59
N LEU A 54 -11.67 -27.74 19.13
CA LEU A 54 -11.05 -27.42 17.86
C LEU A 54 -12.00 -27.70 16.69
N ALA A 55 -12.68 -28.85 16.68
CA ALA A 55 -13.67 -29.18 15.66
C ALA A 55 -14.80 -28.14 15.59
N ARG A 56 -15.39 -27.77 16.73
CA ARG A 56 -16.45 -26.76 16.80
C ARG A 56 -15.99 -25.37 16.35
N LYS A 57 -14.79 -24.95 16.75
CA LYS A 57 -14.22 -23.68 16.29
C LYS A 57 -13.96 -23.73 14.79
N MET A 58 -13.30 -24.76 14.28
CA MET A 58 -13.04 -24.93 12.85
C MET A 58 -14.33 -24.90 12.03
N GLU A 59 -15.39 -25.59 12.48
CA GLU A 59 -16.71 -25.54 11.85
C GLU A 59 -17.28 -24.12 11.83
N THR A 60 -17.27 -23.44 12.98
CA THR A 60 -17.75 -22.05 13.07
C THR A 60 -17.02 -21.10 12.12
N PHE A 61 -15.68 -21.19 12.07
CA PHE A 61 -14.87 -20.36 11.17
C PHE A 61 -15.04 -20.78 9.70
N ALA A 62 -15.18 -22.07 9.41
CA ALA A 62 -15.43 -22.59 8.07
C ALA A 62 -16.76 -22.09 7.50
N THR A 63 -17.82 -22.08 8.31
CA THR A 63 -19.14 -21.56 7.91
C THR A 63 -19.10 -20.05 7.64
N ARG A 64 -18.37 -19.28 8.46
CA ARG A 64 -18.31 -17.82 8.33
C ARG A 64 -17.38 -17.34 7.23
N TYR A 65 -16.20 -17.94 7.10
CA TYR A 65 -15.10 -17.41 6.29
C TYR A 65 -14.63 -18.35 5.17
N GLY A 66 -15.23 -19.53 5.07
CA GLY A 66 -14.91 -20.55 4.08
C GLY A 66 -14.03 -21.66 4.65
N GLU A 67 -14.44 -22.89 4.38
CA GLU A 67 -13.80 -24.12 4.85
C GLU A 67 -12.34 -24.23 4.40
N ARG A 68 -12.07 -24.07 3.10
CA ARG A 68 -10.73 -24.25 2.53
C ARG A 68 -9.69 -23.34 3.19
N VAL A 69 -10.01 -22.04 3.31
CA VAL A 69 -9.09 -21.05 3.89
C VAL A 69 -8.87 -21.33 5.38
N THR A 70 -9.94 -21.70 6.09
CA THR A 70 -9.88 -22.03 7.52
C THR A 70 -9.00 -23.26 7.77
N VAL A 71 -9.22 -24.35 7.03
CA VAL A 71 -8.44 -25.59 7.16
C VAL A 71 -6.98 -25.37 6.76
N GLU A 72 -6.71 -24.65 5.67
CA GLU A 72 -5.33 -24.34 5.25
C GLU A 72 -4.59 -23.49 6.29
N ALA A 73 -5.23 -22.43 6.83
CA ALA A 73 -4.66 -21.62 7.90
C ALA A 73 -4.40 -22.47 9.16
N ALA A 74 -5.36 -23.30 9.56
CA ALA A 74 -5.25 -24.13 10.76
C ALA A 74 -4.15 -25.17 10.65
N LYS A 75 -3.97 -25.79 9.47
CA LYS A 75 -2.87 -26.74 9.22
C LYS A 75 -1.48 -26.08 9.29
N LYS A 76 -1.37 -24.81 8.88
CA LYS A 76 -0.10 -24.08 8.85
C LYS A 76 0.26 -23.41 10.18
N VAL A 77 -0.70 -22.72 10.81
CA VAL A 77 -0.50 -21.93 12.03
C VAL A 77 -0.83 -22.72 13.30
N GLY A 78 -1.68 -23.74 13.20
CA GLY A 78 -2.15 -24.50 14.37
C GLY A 78 -3.24 -23.76 15.15
N PRO A 79 -3.51 -24.18 16.41
CA PRO A 79 -4.65 -23.70 17.21
C PRO A 79 -4.56 -22.21 17.56
N ARG A 80 -3.36 -21.63 17.60
CA ARG A 80 -3.13 -20.20 17.87
C ARG A 80 -3.90 -19.25 16.94
N MET A 81 -4.23 -19.69 15.72
CA MET A 81 -4.96 -18.86 14.76
C MET A 81 -6.31 -18.37 15.31
N PHE A 82 -7.01 -19.17 16.13
CA PHE A 82 -8.36 -18.83 16.56
C PHE A 82 -8.35 -17.59 17.46
N ARG A 83 -7.40 -17.56 18.41
CA ARG A 83 -7.20 -16.39 19.28
C ARG A 83 -6.80 -15.15 18.48
N LEU A 84 -5.93 -15.31 17.47
CA LEU A 84 -5.51 -14.20 16.61
C LEU A 84 -6.67 -13.62 15.82
N ILE A 85 -7.56 -14.47 15.30
CA ILE A 85 -8.73 -14.01 14.54
C ILE A 85 -9.72 -13.29 15.47
N GLU A 86 -9.97 -13.84 16.66
CA GLU A 86 -10.80 -13.21 17.68
C GLU A 86 -10.24 -11.83 18.09
N GLN A 87 -8.92 -11.70 18.23
CA GLN A 87 -8.25 -10.43 18.54
C GLN A 87 -8.38 -9.39 17.43
N VAL A 88 -8.35 -9.82 16.16
CA VAL A 88 -8.49 -8.93 15.01
C VAL A 88 -9.94 -8.47 14.81
N GLY A 89 -10.92 -9.27 15.26
CA GLY A 89 -12.35 -8.97 15.12
C GLY A 89 -12.95 -9.47 13.81
N GLU A 90 -14.29 -9.38 13.71
CA GLU A 90 -15.05 -10.00 12.62
C GLU A 90 -14.69 -9.42 11.24
N ASP A 91 -14.43 -8.12 11.14
CA ASP A 91 -14.11 -7.43 9.89
C ASP A 91 -12.73 -7.82 9.33
N GLY A 92 -11.74 -8.01 10.19
CA GLY A 92 -10.38 -8.37 9.78
C GLY A 92 -10.14 -9.88 9.69
N ALA A 93 -11.04 -10.71 10.25
CA ALA A 93 -10.93 -12.16 10.26
C ALA A 93 -10.71 -12.80 8.87
N PRO A 94 -11.46 -12.44 7.79
CA PRO A 94 -11.24 -13.02 6.46
C PRO A 94 -9.85 -12.70 5.90
N ILE A 95 -9.35 -11.50 6.19
CA ILE A 95 -8.06 -10.98 5.69
C ILE A 95 -6.91 -11.67 6.45
N ALA A 96 -7.00 -11.77 7.77
CA ALA A 96 -6.05 -12.50 8.62
C ALA A 96 -5.97 -13.99 8.24
N LEU A 97 -7.13 -14.63 8.03
CA LEU A 97 -7.22 -16.03 7.60
C LEU A 97 -6.52 -16.27 6.26
N LYS A 98 -6.75 -15.42 5.26
CA LYS A 98 -6.08 -15.53 3.96
C LYS A 98 -4.57 -15.37 4.09
N LEU A 99 -4.10 -14.42 4.90
CA LEU A 99 -2.67 -14.22 5.13
C LEU A 99 -2.03 -15.45 5.80
N MET A 100 -2.66 -15.98 6.86
CA MET A 100 -2.20 -17.18 7.56
C MET A 100 -2.26 -18.45 6.68
N ALA A 101 -3.29 -18.60 5.84
CA ALA A 101 -3.38 -19.69 4.88
C ALA A 101 -2.27 -19.63 3.83
N ARG A 102 -1.80 -18.44 3.44
CA ARG A 102 -0.70 -18.27 2.48
C ARG A 102 0.67 -18.44 3.13
N ARG A 103 0.97 -17.64 4.15
CA ARG A 103 2.31 -17.49 4.77
C ARG A 103 2.54 -18.41 5.98
N GLY A 104 1.50 -19.01 6.54
CA GLY A 104 1.62 -19.90 7.69
C GLY A 104 2.07 -19.17 8.95
N ASP A 105 2.98 -19.78 9.72
CA ASP A 105 3.41 -19.27 11.03
C ASP A 105 4.06 -17.88 10.95
N GLU A 106 4.69 -17.52 9.82
CA GLU A 106 5.25 -16.18 9.61
C GLU A 106 4.19 -15.07 9.69
N ALA A 107 2.95 -15.36 9.28
CA ALA A 107 1.84 -14.41 9.37
C ALA A 107 1.43 -14.10 10.81
N VAL A 108 1.72 -14.99 11.76
CA VAL A 108 1.35 -14.81 13.17
C VAL A 108 1.91 -13.52 13.72
N TRP A 109 3.14 -13.17 13.34
CA TRP A 109 3.78 -11.94 13.80
C TRP A 109 3.04 -10.68 13.30
N VAL A 110 2.58 -10.68 12.06
CA VAL A 110 1.83 -9.56 11.47
C VAL A 110 0.43 -9.46 12.06
N VAL A 111 -0.28 -10.59 12.20
CA VAL A 111 -1.66 -10.63 12.70
C VAL A 111 -1.75 -10.35 14.20
N ALA A 112 -0.76 -10.78 14.99
CA ALA A 112 -0.75 -10.58 16.44
C ALA A 112 -0.55 -9.12 16.86
N ARG A 113 -0.04 -8.25 15.98
CA ARG A 113 0.27 -6.85 16.28
C ARG A 113 -0.68 -5.95 15.51
N ARG A 114 -1.56 -5.24 16.23
CA ARG A 114 -2.63 -4.40 15.65
C ARG A 114 -2.10 -3.41 14.60
N ASN A 115 -0.98 -2.76 14.86
CA ASN A 115 -0.37 -1.79 13.94
C ASN A 115 0.14 -2.46 12.66
N CYS A 116 0.88 -3.57 12.78
CA CYS A 116 1.35 -4.35 11.62
C CYS A 116 0.18 -4.88 10.78
N PHE A 117 -0.87 -5.38 11.44
CA PHE A 117 -2.06 -5.85 10.76
C PHE A 117 -2.79 -4.70 10.04
N ALA A 118 -2.89 -3.51 10.66
CA ALA A 118 -3.47 -2.33 10.00
C ALA A 118 -2.68 -1.89 8.76
N MET A 119 -1.33 -1.94 8.82
CA MET A 119 -0.49 -1.69 7.65
C MET A 119 -0.71 -2.73 6.54
N PHE A 120 -0.85 -4.01 6.91
CA PHE A 120 -1.21 -5.06 5.96
C PHE A 120 -2.58 -4.83 5.32
N VAL A 121 -3.60 -4.46 6.09
CA VAL A 121 -4.94 -4.13 5.55
C VAL A 121 -4.87 -2.94 4.58
N LYS A 122 -4.06 -1.92 4.90
CA LYS A 122 -3.94 -0.71 4.10
C LYS A 122 -3.14 -0.90 2.80
N TYR A 123 -2.03 -1.64 2.86
CA TYR A 123 -1.05 -1.73 1.77
C TYR A 123 -0.98 -3.11 1.11
N GLY A 124 -1.70 -4.10 1.63
CA GLY A 124 -1.81 -5.44 1.06
C GLY A 124 -0.59 -6.33 1.29
N ASP A 125 -0.47 -7.36 0.45
CA ASP A 125 0.52 -8.42 0.58
C ASP A 125 1.97 -7.90 0.57
N ASP A 126 2.27 -6.82 -0.15
CA ASP A 126 3.60 -6.21 -0.18
C ASP A 126 4.06 -5.74 1.21
N ALA A 127 3.14 -5.18 2.01
CA ALA A 127 3.45 -4.78 3.38
C ALA A 127 3.64 -5.98 4.30
N ALA A 128 2.81 -7.03 4.15
CA ALA A 128 3.02 -8.27 4.90
C ALA A 128 4.39 -8.86 4.62
N ASP A 129 4.85 -8.86 3.37
CA ASP A 129 6.16 -9.39 3.00
C ASP A 129 7.32 -8.60 3.62
N ALA A 130 7.23 -7.27 3.61
CA ALA A 130 8.22 -6.40 4.24
C ALA A 130 8.25 -6.57 5.77
N LEU A 131 7.07 -6.64 6.39
CA LEU A 131 6.87 -6.84 7.83
C LEU A 131 7.38 -8.21 8.29
N ILE A 132 7.10 -9.29 7.56
CA ILE A 132 7.59 -10.64 7.87
C ILE A 132 9.12 -10.67 7.79
N ARG A 133 9.70 -10.06 6.74
CA ARG A 133 11.14 -10.12 6.47
C ARG A 133 11.96 -9.33 7.49
N HIS A 134 11.52 -8.12 7.84
CA HIS A 134 12.31 -7.19 8.66
C HIS A 134 11.75 -6.94 10.06
N ARG A 135 10.59 -7.51 10.38
CA ARG A 135 9.93 -7.47 11.70
C ARG A 135 9.84 -6.05 12.25
N GLU A 136 10.33 -5.82 13.46
CA GLU A 136 10.23 -4.58 14.23
C GLU A 136 10.85 -3.37 13.50
N ILE A 137 11.80 -3.61 12.59
CA ILE A 137 12.45 -2.55 11.82
C ILE A 137 11.50 -1.98 10.76
N ALA A 138 10.63 -2.82 10.17
CA ALA A 138 9.75 -2.39 9.10
C ALA A 138 8.59 -1.50 9.59
N GLU A 139 8.08 -1.75 10.79
CA GLU A 139 6.90 -1.05 11.33
C GLU A 139 7.05 0.48 11.32
N PRO A 140 8.03 1.10 12.02
CA PRO A 140 8.16 2.55 12.05
C PRO A 140 8.55 3.13 10.69
N LEU A 141 9.25 2.36 9.84
CA LEU A 141 9.61 2.77 8.49
C LEU A 141 8.38 2.86 7.59
N ILE A 142 7.50 1.86 7.61
CA ILE A 142 6.29 1.84 6.80
C ILE A 142 5.29 2.89 7.29
N GLU A 143 5.20 3.11 8.61
CA GLU A 143 4.34 4.15 9.17
C GLU A 143 4.70 5.55 8.68
N ASN A 144 6.00 5.90 8.73
CA ASN A 144 6.47 7.24 8.39
C ASN A 144 6.61 7.49 6.89
N TYR A 145 6.88 6.46 6.10
CA TYR A 145 7.24 6.61 4.68
C TYR A 145 6.31 5.88 3.71
N GLY A 146 5.39 5.04 4.19
CA GLY A 146 4.33 4.42 3.40
C GLY A 146 4.82 3.48 2.29
N ALA A 147 4.08 3.47 1.17
CA ALA A 147 4.28 2.52 0.06
C ALA A 147 5.68 2.55 -0.58
N PRO A 148 6.34 3.70 -0.81
CA PRO A 148 7.72 3.71 -1.33
C PRO A 148 8.70 2.92 -0.45
N MET A 149 8.54 3.01 0.87
CA MET A 149 9.39 2.28 1.82
C MET A 149 9.10 0.78 1.83
N ILE A 150 7.82 0.37 1.69
CA ILE A 150 7.45 -1.04 1.54
C ILE A 150 8.17 -1.66 0.33
N ARG A 151 8.12 -0.99 -0.82
CA ARG A 151 8.79 -1.47 -2.05
C ARG A 151 10.30 -1.57 -1.87
N ALA A 152 10.91 -0.59 -1.22
CA ALA A 152 12.34 -0.60 -0.93
C ALA A 152 12.72 -1.73 0.03
N LEU A 153 11.97 -1.91 1.13
CA LEU A 153 12.18 -2.98 2.12
C LEU A 153 12.09 -4.38 1.49
N ASN A 154 11.18 -4.57 0.54
CA ASN A 154 11.06 -5.82 -0.21
C ASN A 154 12.25 -6.12 -1.14
N LYS A 155 13.19 -5.18 -1.31
CA LYS A 155 14.37 -5.32 -2.18
C LYS A 155 15.70 -5.29 -1.45
N VAL A 156 15.69 -5.04 -0.13
CA VAL A 156 16.89 -5.01 0.70
C VAL A 156 16.92 -6.17 1.70
N ASP A 157 18.13 -6.49 2.16
CA ASP A 157 18.37 -7.44 3.24
C ASP A 157 18.20 -6.79 4.63
N GLY A 158 18.27 -7.60 5.69
CA GLY A 158 18.09 -7.12 7.06
C GLY A 158 19.16 -6.12 7.52
N ARG A 159 20.39 -6.17 6.96
CA ARG A 159 21.46 -5.23 7.29
C ARG A 159 21.14 -3.84 6.74
N ASN A 160 20.72 -3.77 5.48
CA ASN A 160 20.36 -2.53 4.83
C ASN A 160 19.01 -1.98 5.31
N ALA A 161 18.04 -2.83 5.67
CA ALA A 161 16.82 -2.38 6.36
C ALA A 161 17.15 -1.67 7.68
N ARG A 162 18.08 -2.22 8.49
CA ARG A 162 18.53 -1.57 9.73
C ARG A 162 19.23 -0.23 9.48
N ARG A 163 20.03 -0.13 8.41
CA ARG A 163 20.67 1.13 8.01
C ARG A 163 19.63 2.17 7.57
N LEU A 164 18.60 1.76 6.83
CA LEU A 164 17.49 2.63 6.48
C LEU A 164 16.73 3.12 7.72
N ALA A 165 16.55 2.26 8.72
CA ALA A 165 15.99 2.67 10.02
C ALA A 165 16.86 3.71 10.71
N MET A 166 18.18 3.50 10.79
CA MET A 166 19.09 4.51 11.36
C MET A 166 19.04 5.85 10.59
N LEU A 167 18.92 5.84 9.25
CA LEU A 167 18.75 7.08 8.47
C LEU A 167 17.42 7.77 8.74
N ALA A 168 16.37 7.00 8.98
CA ALA A 168 15.06 7.53 9.37
C ALA A 168 15.14 8.17 10.77
N ASP A 169 15.75 7.47 11.73
CA ASP A 169 15.89 7.92 13.12
C ASP A 169 16.76 9.18 13.22
N GLU A 170 17.81 9.27 12.42
CA GLU A 170 18.65 10.49 12.29
C GLU A 170 17.93 11.64 11.54
N GLY A 171 16.71 11.40 11.02
CA GLY A 171 15.94 12.37 10.23
C GLY A 171 16.55 12.68 8.86
N VAL A 172 17.51 11.88 8.39
CA VAL A 172 18.17 12.09 7.09
C VAL A 172 17.16 11.92 5.97
N LEU A 173 16.35 10.84 5.99
CA LEU A 173 15.36 10.57 4.94
C LEU A 173 14.28 11.67 4.86
N ALA A 174 13.94 12.32 5.97
CA ALA A 174 13.01 13.44 5.99
C ALA A 174 13.60 14.71 5.35
N LYS A 175 14.93 14.86 5.34
CA LYS A 175 15.65 16.01 4.76
C LYS A 175 15.95 15.84 3.26
N VAL A 176 15.79 14.64 2.68
CA VAL A 176 16.11 14.39 1.27
C VAL A 176 15.08 15.04 0.34
N PRO A 177 15.44 16.05 -0.47
CA PRO A 177 14.57 16.57 -1.51
C PRO A 177 14.46 15.49 -2.59
N GLN A 178 13.28 14.90 -2.82
CA GLN A 178 13.05 13.69 -3.64
C GLN A 178 13.26 12.33 -2.92
N ARG A 179 13.01 12.28 -1.60
CA ARG A 179 13.00 11.04 -0.81
C ARG A 179 12.35 9.85 -1.53
N ASP A 180 11.15 10.03 -2.08
CA ASP A 180 10.41 8.94 -2.71
C ASP A 180 11.11 8.41 -3.97
N ALA A 181 11.81 9.28 -4.73
CA ALA A 181 12.60 8.87 -5.88
C ALA A 181 13.87 8.11 -5.45
N VAL A 182 14.48 8.48 -4.32
CA VAL A 182 15.59 7.72 -3.73
C VAL A 182 15.12 6.32 -3.29
N LEU A 183 13.97 6.21 -2.63
CA LEU A 183 13.39 4.92 -2.23
C LEU A 183 13.01 4.07 -3.46
N GLU A 184 12.55 4.70 -4.54
CA GLU A 184 12.28 4.01 -5.81
C GLU A 184 13.59 3.53 -6.47
N THR A 185 14.67 4.28 -6.37
CA THR A 185 16.00 3.82 -6.79
C THR A 185 16.49 2.65 -5.95
N ILE A 186 16.26 2.65 -4.63
CA ILE A 186 16.54 1.48 -3.77
C ILE A 186 15.68 0.28 -4.18
N THR A 187 14.43 0.51 -4.58
CA THR A 187 13.56 -0.56 -5.08
C THR A 187 14.13 -1.19 -6.36
N ARG A 188 14.66 -0.38 -7.27
CA ARG A 188 15.23 -0.87 -8.55
C ARG A 188 16.59 -1.56 -8.38
N TYR A 189 17.46 -1.01 -7.54
CA TYR A 189 18.86 -1.46 -7.40
C TYR A 189 19.17 -2.23 -6.11
N GLY A 190 18.18 -2.39 -5.23
CA GLY A 190 18.26 -3.18 -4.00
C GLY A 190 19.37 -2.73 -3.04
N ASN A 191 20.11 -3.71 -2.53
CA ASN A 191 21.16 -3.52 -1.54
C ASN A 191 22.27 -2.55 -1.95
N GLY A 192 22.62 -2.49 -3.24
CA GLY A 192 23.69 -1.60 -3.72
C GLY A 192 23.34 -0.12 -3.58
N ALA A 193 22.10 0.25 -3.94
CA ALA A 193 21.59 1.60 -3.74
C ALA A 193 21.46 1.93 -2.25
N ALA A 194 20.89 1.02 -1.43
CA ALA A 194 20.73 1.27 0.01
C ALA A 194 22.07 1.46 0.73
N ASP A 195 23.09 0.67 0.37
CA ASP A 195 24.44 0.79 0.94
C ASP A 195 25.12 2.10 0.51
N TRP A 196 24.95 2.51 -0.76
CA TRP A 196 25.46 3.80 -1.21
C TRP A 196 24.81 4.98 -0.48
N VAL A 197 23.47 4.96 -0.33
CA VAL A 197 22.71 5.99 0.40
C VAL A 197 23.20 6.08 1.85
N TRP A 198 23.43 4.94 2.50
CA TRP A 198 23.96 4.87 3.86
C TRP A 198 25.35 5.50 4.00
N ARG A 199 26.28 5.14 3.11
CA ARG A 199 27.66 5.68 3.14
C ARG A 199 27.70 7.18 2.87
N ASN A 200 26.75 7.71 2.10
CA ASN A 200 26.70 9.10 1.65
C ASN A 200 25.58 9.92 2.29
N LYS A 201 25.22 9.61 3.55
CA LYS A 201 24.09 10.23 4.26
C LYS A 201 24.15 11.77 4.37
N GLY A 202 25.34 12.35 4.42
CA GLY A 202 25.52 13.81 4.40
C GLY A 202 25.38 14.41 3.00
N ALA A 203 25.90 13.74 1.98
CA ALA A 203 25.84 14.24 0.60
C ALA A 203 24.42 14.15 0.03
N ILE A 204 23.66 13.11 0.39
CA ILE A 204 22.30 12.88 -0.12
C ILE A 204 21.27 13.88 0.42
N THR A 205 21.62 14.74 1.38
CA THR A 205 20.72 15.86 1.74
C THR A 205 20.85 17.04 0.77
N THR A 206 21.86 17.05 -0.10
CA THR A 206 22.04 18.09 -1.11
C THR A 206 21.26 17.77 -2.38
N ALA A 207 20.48 18.73 -2.88
CA ALA A 207 19.59 18.52 -4.03
C ALA A 207 20.34 18.07 -5.30
N GLY A 208 21.56 18.58 -5.52
CA GLY A 208 22.39 18.23 -6.68
C GLY A 208 22.81 16.75 -6.68
N VAL A 209 23.29 16.24 -5.55
CA VAL A 209 23.73 14.84 -5.42
C VAL A 209 22.55 13.89 -5.56
N VAL A 210 21.42 14.19 -4.91
CA VAL A 210 20.20 13.36 -5.04
C VAL A 210 19.74 13.28 -6.48
N THR A 211 19.67 14.43 -7.16
CA THR A 211 19.20 14.48 -8.55
C THR A 211 20.12 13.67 -9.46
N ALA A 212 21.44 13.81 -9.32
CA ALA A 212 22.40 13.03 -10.08
C ALA A 212 22.29 11.53 -9.81
N PHE A 213 22.15 11.13 -8.54
CA PHE A 213 21.99 9.75 -8.14
C PHE A 213 20.69 9.13 -8.67
N VAL A 214 19.56 9.84 -8.56
CA VAL A 214 18.26 9.36 -9.05
C VAL A 214 18.24 9.27 -10.58
N ALA A 215 18.91 10.20 -11.28
CA ALA A 215 18.98 10.20 -12.74
C ALA A 215 19.87 9.07 -13.29
N ASN A 216 21.00 8.79 -12.66
CA ASN A 216 21.92 7.74 -13.08
C ASN A 216 22.62 7.08 -11.87
N PRO A 217 21.99 6.11 -11.20
CA PRO A 217 22.51 5.53 -9.95
C PRO A 217 23.66 4.54 -10.14
N GLU A 218 23.84 3.96 -11.33
CA GLU A 218 24.83 2.89 -11.54
C GLU A 218 26.28 3.31 -11.26
N PRO A 219 26.78 4.46 -11.74
CA PRO A 219 28.16 4.88 -11.47
C PRO A 219 28.43 5.06 -9.97
N PHE A 220 27.42 5.53 -9.23
CA PHE A 220 27.50 5.71 -7.79
C PHE A 220 27.55 4.37 -7.06
N ILE A 221 26.66 3.44 -7.42
CA ILE A 221 26.59 2.10 -6.79
C ILE A 221 27.85 1.28 -7.09
N LYS A 222 28.40 1.40 -8.30
CA LYS A 222 29.65 0.74 -8.71
C LYS A 222 30.91 1.39 -8.10
N GLY A 223 30.78 2.52 -7.40
CA GLY A 223 31.90 3.26 -6.83
C GLY A 223 32.76 3.99 -7.86
N LEU A 224 32.27 4.18 -9.10
CA LEU A 224 32.98 4.92 -10.14
C LEU A 224 32.96 6.43 -9.90
N VAL A 225 31.98 6.90 -9.15
CA VAL A 225 31.88 8.30 -8.71
C VAL A 225 32.11 8.33 -7.21
N GLU A 226 33.34 8.64 -6.80
CA GLU A 226 33.62 8.98 -5.42
C GLU A 226 33.09 10.39 -5.16
N ILE A 227 32.18 10.49 -4.18
CA ILE A 227 31.81 11.78 -3.60
C ILE A 227 32.98 12.21 -2.71
N VAL A 228 34.06 12.69 -3.33
CA VAL A 228 35.15 13.32 -2.59
C VAL A 228 34.55 14.58 -1.96
N ASP A 229 34.55 14.64 -0.63
CA ASP A 229 33.88 15.60 0.25
C ASP A 229 33.37 16.87 -0.47
N ILE A 230 32.06 16.90 -0.75
CA ILE A 230 31.31 18.07 -1.25
C ILE A 230 31.17 19.14 -0.15
N GLY A 231 32.19 19.28 0.70
CA GLY A 231 32.41 20.43 1.59
C GLY A 231 33.05 21.62 0.87
N GLY A 232 33.44 21.46 -0.40
CA GLY A 232 33.98 22.52 -1.24
C GLY A 232 33.08 22.86 -2.42
N GLU A 233 32.84 24.15 -2.63
CA GLU A 233 32.00 24.83 -3.65
C GLU A 233 32.26 24.44 -5.13
N LYS A 234 33.12 23.45 -5.42
CA LYS A 234 33.68 23.21 -6.77
C LYS A 234 33.30 21.87 -7.44
N VAL A 235 32.56 20.98 -6.78
CA VAL A 235 32.35 19.61 -7.30
C VAL A 235 31.14 19.47 -8.25
N VAL A 236 30.33 20.52 -8.44
CA VAL A 236 29.17 20.42 -9.36
C VAL A 236 29.59 20.42 -10.84
N LYS A 237 30.78 20.91 -11.19
CA LYS A 237 31.19 21.10 -12.60
C LYS A 237 31.26 19.81 -13.44
N PRO A 238 31.96 18.73 -13.06
CA PRO A 238 32.10 17.58 -13.96
C PRO A 238 30.79 16.79 -14.18
N VAL A 239 29.92 16.72 -13.18
CA VAL A 239 28.61 16.05 -13.32
C VAL A 239 27.61 16.95 -14.05
N ALA A 240 27.60 18.25 -13.77
CA ALA A 240 26.81 19.20 -14.53
C ALA A 240 27.24 19.27 -16.00
N ASP A 241 28.54 19.18 -16.32
CA ASP A 241 29.03 19.15 -17.70
C ASP A 241 28.62 17.86 -18.43
N GLY A 242 28.56 16.72 -17.73
CA GLY A 242 28.06 15.46 -18.28
C GLY A 242 26.55 15.48 -18.56
N ILE A 243 25.77 16.04 -17.64
CA ILE A 243 24.31 16.21 -17.79
C ILE A 243 23.99 17.31 -18.81
N ALA A 244 24.76 18.41 -18.85
CA ALA A 244 24.60 19.49 -19.82
C ALA A 244 24.99 19.08 -21.24
N ARG A 245 25.87 18.08 -21.42
CA ARG A 245 26.16 17.49 -22.72
C ARG A 245 25.12 16.46 -23.16
N SER A 246 24.47 15.75 -22.24
CA SER A 246 23.48 14.72 -22.58
C SER A 246 22.06 15.28 -22.75
N LEU A 247 21.73 16.37 -22.06
CA LEU A 247 20.51 17.13 -22.32
C LEU A 247 20.74 18.08 -23.50
N ASN A 248 20.07 17.78 -24.61
CA ASN A 248 20.04 18.65 -25.77
C ASN A 248 19.29 19.94 -25.39
N TRP A 249 20.01 20.95 -24.88
CA TRP A 249 19.45 22.20 -24.34
C TRP A 249 18.53 22.91 -25.34
N ASN A 250 18.77 22.72 -26.63
CA ASN A 250 17.92 23.18 -27.72
C ASN A 250 16.50 22.59 -27.65
N LEU A 251 16.32 21.35 -27.17
CA LEU A 251 15.01 20.72 -27.03
C LEU A 251 14.27 21.23 -25.77
N LEU A 252 14.99 21.33 -24.64
CA LEU A 252 14.39 21.74 -23.37
C LEU A 252 13.96 23.22 -23.36
N LEU A 253 14.75 24.11 -23.98
CA LEU A 253 14.41 25.53 -24.12
C LEU A 253 13.61 25.81 -25.41
N GLY A 254 13.87 25.07 -26.48
CA GLY A 254 13.23 25.31 -27.78
C GLY A 254 11.75 24.94 -27.79
N ILE A 255 11.34 23.86 -27.11
CA ILE A 255 9.92 23.44 -27.06
C ILE A 255 9.03 24.50 -26.37
N PRO A 256 9.33 24.98 -25.14
CA PRO A 256 8.50 26.00 -24.51
C PRO A 256 8.51 27.32 -25.28
N LEU A 257 9.65 27.71 -25.86
CA LEU A 257 9.72 28.93 -26.68
C LEU A 257 8.90 28.80 -27.97
N ALA A 258 8.97 27.66 -28.66
CA ALA A 258 8.20 27.39 -29.86
C ALA A 258 6.68 27.33 -29.58
N LEU A 259 6.27 26.78 -28.43
CA LEU A 259 4.88 26.79 -27.99
C LEU A 259 4.37 28.21 -27.71
N ILE A 260 5.19 29.06 -27.08
CA ILE A 260 4.85 30.47 -26.84
C ILE A 260 4.73 31.23 -28.17
N VAL A 261 5.67 31.06 -29.10
CA VAL A 261 5.63 31.69 -30.42
C VAL A 261 4.44 31.19 -31.24
N GLY A 262 4.18 29.88 -31.24
CA GLY A 262 3.03 29.26 -31.90
C GLY A 262 1.70 29.78 -31.33
N TRP A 263 1.59 29.93 -30.01
CA TRP A 263 0.41 30.49 -29.35
C TRP A 263 0.18 31.97 -29.72
N ILE A 264 1.25 32.77 -29.78
CA ILE A 264 1.17 34.17 -30.22
C ILE A 264 0.74 34.27 -31.68
N ALA A 265 1.28 33.44 -32.56
CA ALA A 265 0.92 33.40 -33.98
C ALA A 265 -0.55 32.97 -34.18
N LEU A 266 -1.00 31.93 -33.46
CA LEU A 266 -2.38 31.46 -33.49
C LEU A 266 -3.36 32.55 -33.01
N LYS A 267 -3.03 33.25 -31.93
CA LYS A 267 -3.85 34.34 -31.40
C LYS A 267 -3.96 35.52 -32.37
N ARG A 268 -2.92 35.77 -33.18
CA ARG A 268 -2.98 36.78 -34.26
C ARG A 268 -3.84 36.32 -35.43
N LEU A 269 -3.76 35.05 -35.82
CA LEU A 269 -4.57 34.49 -36.90
C LEU A 269 -6.06 34.48 -36.57
N CYS A 270 -6.44 34.12 -35.33
CA CYS A 270 -7.84 34.12 -34.89
C CYS A 270 -8.43 35.54 -34.75
N ARG A 271 -7.60 36.59 -34.63
CA ARG A 271 -8.08 37.99 -34.63
C ARG A 271 -8.35 38.53 -36.02
N ALA A 272 -7.95 37.82 -37.07
CA ALA A 272 -8.15 38.22 -38.46
C ALA A 272 -9.41 37.62 -39.09
N SER A 273 -10.33 37.04 -38.32
CA SER A 273 -11.63 36.65 -38.85
C SER A 273 -12.45 37.91 -39.20
N PRO A 274 -12.86 38.06 -40.46
CA PRO A 274 -13.72 39.17 -40.88
C PRO A 274 -15.05 39.11 -40.15
N ALA A 275 -15.57 40.29 -39.79
CA ALA A 275 -16.78 40.45 -39.02
C ALA A 275 -17.95 39.64 -39.62
N PRO A 276 -18.76 38.95 -38.79
CA PRO A 276 -19.92 38.23 -39.25
C PRO A 276 -20.96 39.21 -39.81
N VAL A 277 -21.41 38.95 -41.04
CA VAL A 277 -22.57 39.59 -41.66
C VAL A 277 -23.79 39.33 -40.78
N ALA A 278 -24.47 40.40 -40.40
CA ALA A 278 -25.65 40.37 -39.53
C ALA A 278 -26.75 39.47 -40.12
N ALA A 279 -27.17 38.47 -39.36
CA ALA A 279 -28.32 37.62 -39.64
C ALA A 279 -29.53 38.05 -38.79
N PRO A 280 -30.76 37.89 -39.30
CA PRO A 280 -31.96 38.55 -38.79
C PRO A 280 -32.51 37.90 -37.52
N THR A 281 -33.10 38.78 -36.70
CA THR A 281 -33.76 38.58 -35.42
C THR A 281 -34.79 37.45 -35.44
N ALA A 282 -34.55 36.38 -34.67
CA ALA A 282 -35.54 35.33 -34.38
C ALA A 282 -36.19 35.60 -33.02
N THR A 283 -37.53 35.62 -33.02
CA THR A 283 -38.45 35.76 -31.89
C THR A 283 -38.32 34.63 -30.86
N PRO A 284 -38.43 34.94 -29.54
CA PRO A 284 -38.35 33.93 -28.48
C PRO A 284 -39.65 33.12 -28.33
N SER A 285 -39.50 31.80 -28.29
CA SER A 285 -40.56 30.84 -27.94
C SER A 285 -40.66 30.71 -26.40
N PRO A 286 -41.86 30.83 -25.80
CA PRO A 286 -42.05 30.70 -24.36
C PRO A 286 -42.50 29.27 -24.05
N ASP A 287 -41.62 28.42 -23.52
CA ASP A 287 -42.01 27.26 -22.71
C ASP A 287 -40.77 26.55 -22.15
N ASN A 288 -40.28 27.03 -21.01
CA ASN A 288 -39.48 26.19 -20.11
C ASN A 288 -39.61 26.69 -18.67
N PRO A 289 -40.28 25.95 -17.76
CA PRO A 289 -40.38 26.34 -16.36
C PRO A 289 -39.06 26.11 -15.58
N PRO A 290 -38.84 26.88 -14.50
CA PRO A 290 -37.54 26.97 -13.83
C PRO A 290 -37.20 25.72 -13.00
N ARG A 291 -36.01 25.17 -13.26
CA ARG A 291 -35.33 24.20 -12.40
C ARG A 291 -34.94 24.91 -11.11
N ARG A 292 -35.55 24.50 -9.98
CA ARG A 292 -35.17 24.96 -8.64
C ARG A 292 -33.78 24.43 -8.29
N ASP A 293 -32.84 25.35 -8.17
CA ASP A 293 -31.54 25.10 -7.54
C ASP A 293 -31.75 24.87 -6.04
N VAL A 294 -31.36 23.67 -5.59
CA VAL A 294 -31.31 23.32 -4.16
C VAL A 294 -30.01 23.90 -3.61
N SER A 295 -30.15 25.00 -2.88
CA SER A 295 -29.12 25.55 -2.00
C SER A 295 -28.92 24.59 -0.82
N THR A 296 -27.80 23.85 -0.81
CA THR A 296 -27.33 23.19 0.41
C THR A 296 -26.27 24.08 1.05
N GLY A 297 -26.70 24.77 2.11
CA GLY A 297 -25.91 25.73 2.86
C GLY A 297 -24.80 25.11 3.69
N LEU A 298 -23.82 25.98 3.95
CA LEU A 298 -22.92 26.01 5.09
C LEU A 298 -23.44 25.28 6.34
N GLN A 299 -22.63 24.39 6.89
CA GLN A 299 -22.43 24.33 8.35
C GLN A 299 -20.94 24.31 8.67
N THR A 300 -20.47 25.52 8.99
CA THR A 300 -19.26 25.77 9.77
C THR A 300 -19.62 25.54 11.23
N SER A 301 -19.23 24.41 11.80
CA SER A 301 -19.25 24.22 13.26
C SER A 301 -17.83 24.27 13.78
N ALA A 302 -17.49 25.44 14.33
CA ALA A 302 -16.46 25.60 15.33
C ALA A 302 -16.78 24.67 16.51
N ASN A 303 -15.80 23.92 17.00
CA ASN A 303 -15.88 23.39 18.36
C ASN A 303 -14.60 23.71 19.12
N THR A 304 -14.83 24.48 20.17
CA THR A 304 -13.90 25.13 21.07
C THR A 304 -13.63 24.21 22.27
N SER A 305 -12.34 24.08 22.63
CA SER A 305 -11.75 23.91 23.97
C SER A 305 -12.25 22.80 24.93
N VAL A 306 -11.48 22.61 26.02
CA VAL A 306 -11.71 21.76 27.22
C VAL A 306 -11.01 20.39 27.05
N ASN A 307 -10.08 19.92 27.90
CA ASN A 307 -9.56 20.38 29.18
C ASN A 307 -8.26 19.65 29.55
N ASP A 308 -7.59 20.16 30.58
CA ASP A 308 -6.79 19.51 31.65
C ASP A 308 -5.78 18.40 31.28
N GLY A 309 -4.52 18.47 31.71
CA GLY A 309 -4.10 18.85 33.06
C GLY A 309 -3.77 17.56 33.84
N GLY A 310 -2.49 17.23 33.97
CA GLY A 310 -2.11 15.97 34.63
C GLY A 310 -0.61 15.70 34.72
N HIS A 311 0.17 16.65 35.25
CA HIS A 311 1.47 16.35 35.86
C HIS A 311 1.27 15.47 37.09
N ARG A 312 1.90 14.30 37.15
CA ARG A 312 2.43 13.73 38.40
C ARG A 312 3.78 13.08 38.14
N THR A 313 4.74 13.58 38.91
CA THR A 313 5.99 13.00 39.41
C THR A 313 6.27 11.54 39.11
#